data_AF-A0A0Q9QH04-F1
#
_entry.id   AF-A0A0Q9QH04-F1
#
_cell.length_a   1.000
_cell.length_b   1.000
_cell.length_c   1.000
_cell.angle_alpha   90.00
_cell.angle_beta   90.00
_cell.angle_gamma   90.00
#
_symmetry.space_group_name_H-M   'P 1'
#
loop_
_entity.id
_entity.type
_entity.pdbx_description
1 polymer ?
#
loop_
_entity_poly.entity_id
_entity_poly.type
_entity_poly.pdbx_seq_one_letter_code
_entity_poly.pdbx_strand_id
1 'polypeptide(L)'
;MDLDQGGRQLAGLILDAAGRGQHEQAADLIAPLDAEQLRSLVTVLAVQVDQSAPASSATDPSAVCDLAINAPAPMFGTTPEAIISAERSRPVSDTRAVAMTAARETGLSLPAIAEHFNKDHGSVIYAVRRTAERPRLADAAARVSEHVNSRYTARLPRAEENGVNLHQQPPASTFEPDGPVEHAVVATAAAFDTTPEVLLGADRSRVSADARAVAMTAARLQGHSLPTIATHFDRDHTTVLQATRRIEKTPPLHDLAAKIAADLPDQPAGAGRLDVDEQVPESGFRSHGLREQQRAISVAGERPQLRVAR
;
A
#
# COMPACT_ATOMS: atom_id res chain seq x y z
N MET A 1 -18.90 2.92 -35.45
CA MET A 1 -20.14 3.50 -34.89
C MET A 1 -19.74 4.35 -33.73
N ASP A 2 -20.23 5.59 -33.72
CA ASP A 2 -20.01 6.59 -32.67
C ASP A 2 -20.39 6.03 -31.30
N LEU A 3 -19.88 6.66 -30.23
CA LEU A 3 -20.26 6.38 -28.84
C LEU A 3 -21.76 6.70 -28.64
N ASP A 4 -22.59 5.79 -29.14
CA ASP A 4 -23.98 6.05 -29.43
C ASP A 4 -24.73 6.25 -28.12
N GLN A 5 -25.60 7.24 -28.10
CA GLN A 5 -26.36 7.67 -26.93
C GLN A 5 -27.08 6.51 -26.23
N GLY A 6 -27.44 5.46 -26.99
CA GLY A 6 -28.02 4.21 -26.49
C GLY A 6 -27.08 3.39 -25.58
N GLY A 7 -25.77 3.37 -25.85
CA GLY A 7 -24.79 2.66 -25.00
C GLY A 7 -24.65 3.29 -23.61
N ARG A 8 -24.68 4.64 -23.53
CA ARG A 8 -24.66 5.37 -22.26
C ARG A 8 -25.95 5.18 -21.45
N GLN A 9 -27.08 5.09 -22.14
CA GLN A 9 -28.37 4.85 -21.50
C GLN A 9 -28.48 3.43 -20.95
N LEU A 10 -28.05 2.42 -21.73
CA LEU A 10 -27.98 1.03 -21.27
C LEU A 10 -27.05 0.88 -20.07
N ALA A 11 -25.86 1.49 -20.13
CA ALA A 11 -24.92 1.50 -19.02
C ALA A 11 -25.49 2.17 -17.76
N GLY A 12 -26.23 3.28 -17.91
CA GLY A 12 -26.96 3.91 -16.81
C GLY A 12 -28.03 3.02 -16.17
N LEU A 13 -28.80 2.28 -16.98
CA LEU A 13 -29.81 1.32 -16.50
C LEU A 13 -29.17 0.15 -15.75
N ILE A 14 -28.05 -0.36 -16.25
CA ILE A 14 -27.29 -1.43 -15.60
C ILE A 14 -26.72 -0.94 -14.26
N LEU A 15 -26.18 0.27 -14.20
CA LEU A 15 -25.67 0.87 -12.96
C LEU A 15 -26.79 1.11 -11.93
N ASP A 16 -27.98 1.55 -12.35
CA ASP A 16 -29.13 1.74 -11.47
C ASP A 16 -29.67 0.40 -10.94
N ALA A 17 -29.79 -0.62 -11.79
CA ALA A 17 -30.17 -1.97 -11.36
C ALA A 17 -29.15 -2.58 -10.39
N ALA A 18 -27.86 -2.42 -10.68
CA ALA A 18 -26.77 -2.87 -9.80
C ALA A 18 -26.78 -2.12 -8.46
N GLY A 19 -26.98 -0.80 -8.47
CA GLY A 19 -27.06 0.03 -7.27
C GLY A 19 -28.25 -0.31 -6.37
N ARG A 20 -29.31 -0.91 -6.93
CA ARG A 20 -30.48 -1.41 -6.18
C ARG A 20 -30.39 -2.90 -5.81
N GLY A 21 -29.26 -3.57 -6.09
CA GLY A 21 -29.06 -4.99 -5.83
C GLY A 21 -29.85 -5.93 -6.75
N GLN A 22 -30.35 -5.44 -7.88
CA GLN A 22 -31.17 -6.19 -8.84
C GLN A 22 -30.30 -6.90 -9.88
N HIS A 23 -29.50 -7.86 -9.43
CA HIS A 23 -28.51 -8.54 -10.27
C HIS A 23 -29.11 -9.33 -11.44
N GLU A 24 -30.30 -9.91 -11.27
CA GLU A 24 -31.01 -10.61 -12.36
C GLU A 24 -31.43 -9.64 -13.47
N GLN A 25 -31.92 -8.46 -13.09
CA GLN A 25 -32.30 -7.43 -14.06
C GLN A 25 -31.09 -6.89 -14.82
N ALA A 26 -29.94 -6.75 -14.16
CA ALA A 26 -28.68 -6.42 -14.84
C ALA A 26 -28.25 -7.53 -15.82
N ALA A 27 -28.43 -8.80 -15.45
CA ALA A 27 -28.11 -9.94 -16.32
C ALA A 27 -29.01 -9.98 -17.56
N ASP A 28 -30.31 -9.72 -17.42
CA ASP A 28 -31.27 -9.66 -18.53
C ASP A 28 -30.95 -8.54 -19.52
N LEU A 29 -30.45 -7.40 -19.04
CA LEU A 29 -30.01 -6.29 -19.88
C LEU A 29 -28.73 -6.59 -20.67
N ILE A 30 -27.89 -7.50 -20.17
CA ILE A 30 -26.60 -7.89 -20.76
C ILE A 30 -26.77 -9.09 -21.71
N ALA A 31 -27.70 -10.00 -21.41
CA ALA A 31 -27.93 -11.25 -22.14
C ALA A 31 -28.06 -11.11 -23.68
N PRO A 32 -28.72 -10.07 -24.24
CA PRO A 32 -28.88 -9.95 -25.69
C PRO A 32 -27.64 -9.37 -26.42
N LEU A 33 -26.59 -8.97 -25.70
CA LEU A 33 -25.43 -8.29 -26.30
C LEU A 33 -24.42 -9.26 -26.91
N ASP A 34 -23.90 -8.92 -28.08
CA ASP A 34 -22.79 -9.63 -28.69
C ASP A 34 -21.42 -9.25 -28.09
N ALA A 35 -20.35 -9.94 -28.50
CA ALA A 35 -19.01 -9.73 -27.96
C ALA A 35 -18.43 -8.32 -28.23
N GLU A 36 -18.82 -7.66 -29.33
CA GLU A 36 -18.36 -6.31 -29.66
C GLU A 36 -19.13 -5.26 -28.84
N GLN A 37 -20.44 -5.45 -28.70
CA GLN A 37 -21.33 -4.65 -27.86
C GLN A 37 -20.93 -4.76 -26.39
N LEU A 38 -20.55 -5.94 -25.91
CA LEU A 38 -20.02 -6.14 -24.56
C LEU A 38 -18.72 -5.37 -24.34
N ARG A 39 -17.78 -5.39 -25.30
CA ARG A 39 -16.53 -4.60 -25.20
C ARG A 39 -16.80 -3.10 -25.17
N SER A 40 -17.72 -2.63 -26.01
CA SER A 40 -18.16 -1.24 -26.03
C SER A 40 -18.81 -0.83 -24.71
N LEU A 41 -19.74 -1.66 -24.20
CA LEU A 41 -20.42 -1.46 -22.93
C LEU A 41 -19.44 -1.41 -21.75
N VAL A 42 -18.45 -2.31 -21.69
CA VAL A 42 -17.40 -2.28 -20.66
C VAL A 42 -16.63 -0.95 -20.70
N THR A 43 -16.33 -0.44 -21.89
CA THR A 43 -15.64 0.84 -22.06
C THR A 43 -16.49 2.01 -21.55
N VAL A 44 -17.78 2.03 -21.88
CA VAL A 44 -18.72 3.08 -21.42
C VAL A 44 -18.97 3.01 -19.92
N LEU A 45 -19.18 1.81 -19.37
CA LEU A 45 -19.32 1.58 -17.92
C LEU A 45 -18.07 2.00 -17.17
N ALA A 46 -16.88 1.71 -17.69
CA ALA A 46 -15.62 2.15 -17.06
C ALA A 46 -15.56 3.68 -16.92
N VAL A 47 -15.95 4.41 -17.96
CA VAL A 47 -16.00 5.89 -17.95
C VAL A 47 -17.07 6.41 -16.98
N GLN A 48 -18.27 5.83 -16.99
CA GLN A 48 -19.36 6.30 -16.12
C GLN A 48 -19.14 5.96 -14.64
N VAL A 49 -18.58 4.79 -14.32
CA VAL A 49 -18.21 4.43 -12.94
C VAL A 49 -17.15 5.40 -12.41
N ASP A 50 -16.21 5.83 -13.25
CA ASP A 50 -15.19 6.80 -12.87
C ASP A 50 -15.77 8.19 -12.57
N GLN A 51 -16.79 8.61 -13.33
CA GLN A 51 -17.49 9.89 -13.12
C GLN A 51 -18.49 9.88 -11.95
N SER A 52 -19.08 8.72 -11.64
CA SER A 52 -20.16 8.58 -10.65
C SER A 52 -19.64 8.24 -9.24
N ALA A 53 -18.39 7.80 -9.12
CA ALA A 53 -17.78 7.58 -7.81
C ALA A 53 -17.64 8.96 -7.12
N PRO A 54 -18.32 9.21 -5.98
CA PRO A 54 -18.17 10.47 -5.29
C PRO A 54 -16.69 10.67 -4.94
N ALA A 55 -16.20 11.90 -5.07
CA ALA A 55 -14.90 12.35 -4.55
C ALA A 55 -14.84 12.33 -3.01
N SER A 56 -15.58 11.42 -2.36
CA SER A 56 -15.44 11.10 -0.96
C SER A 56 -14.03 10.59 -0.73
N SER A 57 -13.33 11.22 0.22
CA SER A 57 -11.89 11.10 0.48
C SER A 57 -11.34 9.71 0.20
N ALA A 58 -10.73 9.55 -0.99
CA ALA A 58 -10.16 8.30 -1.49
C ALA A 58 -8.96 7.79 -0.68
N THR A 59 -8.64 8.50 0.40
CA THR A 59 -7.61 8.18 1.38
C THR A 59 -8.14 7.62 2.68
N ASP A 60 -9.45 7.60 2.89
CA ASP A 60 -10.03 7.04 4.09
C ASP A 60 -9.79 5.52 4.14
N PRO A 61 -9.31 4.94 5.26
CA PRO A 61 -9.11 3.50 5.39
C PRO A 61 -10.32 2.65 5.01
N SER A 62 -11.55 3.14 5.22
CA SER A 62 -12.79 2.44 4.81
C SER A 62 -12.84 2.22 3.31
N ALA A 63 -12.62 3.29 2.53
CA ALA A 63 -12.70 3.25 1.07
C ALA A 63 -11.67 2.27 0.46
N VAL A 64 -10.50 2.16 1.09
CA VAL A 64 -9.44 1.23 0.69
C VAL A 64 -9.84 -0.20 0.97
N CYS A 65 -10.40 -0.46 2.15
CA CYS A 65 -10.93 -1.78 2.50
C CYS A 65 -12.09 -2.18 1.59
N ASP A 66 -13.01 -1.26 1.28
CA ASP A 66 -14.12 -1.52 0.36
C ASP A 66 -13.59 -1.92 -1.02
N LEU A 67 -12.59 -1.22 -1.54
CA LEU A 67 -11.97 -1.59 -2.80
C LEU A 67 -11.27 -2.97 -2.73
N ALA A 68 -10.57 -3.25 -1.63
CA ALA A 68 -9.92 -4.53 -1.38
C ALA A 68 -10.91 -5.70 -1.18
N ILE A 69 -12.16 -5.42 -0.79
CA ILE A 69 -13.25 -6.41 -0.69
C ILE A 69 -13.91 -6.64 -2.04
N ASN A 70 -14.21 -5.55 -2.77
CA ASN A 70 -14.92 -5.60 -4.04
C ASN A 70 -14.11 -6.26 -5.16
N ALA A 71 -12.81 -5.94 -5.26
CA ALA A 71 -11.95 -6.44 -6.34
C ALA A 71 -11.80 -7.98 -6.38
N PRO A 72 -11.57 -8.70 -5.26
CA PRO A 72 -11.45 -10.16 -5.29
C PRO A 72 -12.79 -10.90 -5.37
N ALA A 73 -13.92 -10.29 -5.00
CA ALA A 73 -15.24 -10.93 -5.01
C ALA A 73 -15.55 -11.71 -6.32
N PRO A 74 -15.42 -11.12 -7.53
CA PRO A 74 -15.65 -11.82 -8.80
C PRO A 74 -14.62 -12.91 -9.10
N MET A 75 -13.37 -12.78 -8.63
CA MET A 75 -12.30 -13.76 -8.89
C MET A 75 -12.60 -15.14 -8.26
N PHE A 76 -13.41 -15.14 -7.20
CA PHE A 76 -13.74 -16.34 -6.41
C PHE A 76 -15.23 -16.71 -6.48
N GLY A 77 -16.05 -16.00 -7.27
CA GLY A 77 -17.49 -16.23 -7.35
C GLY A 77 -18.21 -15.97 -6.02
N THR A 78 -17.79 -14.94 -5.29
CA THR A 78 -18.34 -14.54 -3.98
C THR A 78 -18.86 -13.11 -4.04
N THR A 79 -19.59 -12.65 -3.03
CA THR A 79 -20.06 -11.26 -2.93
C THR A 79 -19.31 -10.48 -1.83
N PRO A 80 -19.22 -9.14 -1.92
CA PRO A 80 -18.67 -8.28 -0.87
C PRO A 80 -19.28 -8.56 0.51
N GLU A 81 -20.60 -8.76 0.56
CA GLU A 81 -21.35 -9.03 1.79
C GLU A 81 -20.95 -10.37 2.40
N ALA A 82 -20.75 -11.40 1.56
CA ALA A 82 -20.27 -12.70 2.02
C ALA A 82 -18.85 -12.61 2.60
N ILE A 83 -17.97 -11.77 2.01
CA ILE A 83 -16.60 -11.55 2.48
C ILE A 83 -16.58 -10.97 3.90
N ILE A 84 -17.42 -9.98 4.21
CA ILE A 84 -17.49 -9.38 5.56
C ILE A 84 -18.31 -10.22 6.56
N SER A 85 -19.11 -11.17 6.08
CA SER A 85 -19.97 -12.00 6.92
C SER A 85 -19.23 -12.96 7.87
N ALA A 86 -20.01 -13.68 8.68
CA ALA A 86 -19.52 -14.80 9.48
C ALA A 86 -19.30 -16.09 8.67
N GLU A 87 -19.65 -16.13 7.38
CA GLU A 87 -19.56 -17.33 6.55
C GLU A 87 -18.11 -17.83 6.41
N ARG A 88 -17.95 -19.15 6.50
CA ARG A 88 -16.64 -19.85 6.48
C ARG A 88 -16.52 -20.90 5.39
N SER A 89 -17.34 -20.82 4.33
CA SER A 89 -17.14 -21.63 3.14
C SER A 89 -15.74 -21.39 2.57
N ARG A 90 -15.16 -22.40 1.92
CA ARG A 90 -13.78 -22.32 1.42
C ARG A 90 -13.58 -21.14 0.46
N PRO A 91 -14.47 -20.88 -0.52
CA PRO A 91 -14.35 -19.71 -1.40
C PRO A 91 -14.37 -18.41 -0.60
N VAL A 92 -15.37 -18.18 0.26
CA VAL A 92 -15.48 -16.95 1.06
C VAL A 92 -14.28 -16.75 1.99
N SER A 93 -13.81 -17.82 2.64
CA SER A 93 -12.65 -17.73 3.53
C SER A 93 -11.34 -17.43 2.78
N ASP A 94 -11.17 -17.96 1.56
CA ASP A 94 -9.98 -17.70 0.75
C ASP A 94 -10.05 -16.29 0.15
N THR A 95 -11.22 -15.84 -0.35
CA THR A 95 -11.44 -14.45 -0.81
C THR A 95 -11.19 -13.44 0.30
N ARG A 96 -11.69 -13.69 1.51
CA ARG A 96 -11.46 -12.83 2.68
C ARG A 96 -9.97 -12.74 3.04
N ALA A 97 -9.25 -13.86 2.96
CA ALA A 97 -7.82 -13.86 3.22
C ALA A 97 -7.06 -13.02 2.19
N VAL A 98 -7.45 -13.12 0.92
CA VAL A 98 -6.94 -12.28 -0.18
C VAL A 98 -7.22 -10.80 0.09
N ALA A 99 -8.47 -10.44 0.40
CA ALA A 99 -8.87 -9.06 0.67
C ALA A 99 -8.10 -8.44 1.84
N MET A 100 -7.99 -9.15 2.97
CA MET A 100 -7.22 -8.70 4.14
C MET A 100 -5.72 -8.57 3.83
N THR A 101 -5.18 -9.49 3.04
CA THR A 101 -3.76 -9.44 2.63
C THR A 101 -3.51 -8.24 1.72
N ALA A 102 -4.41 -8.00 0.77
CA ALA A 102 -4.29 -6.86 -0.13
C ALA A 102 -4.42 -5.51 0.60
N ALA A 103 -5.39 -5.39 1.50
CA ALA A 103 -5.52 -4.23 2.39
C ALA A 103 -4.27 -4.00 3.25
N ARG A 104 -3.58 -5.09 3.65
CA ARG A 104 -2.31 -4.99 4.38
C ARG A 104 -1.17 -4.53 3.48
N GLU A 105 -1.08 -5.04 2.26
CA GLU A 105 -0.05 -4.67 1.28
C GLU A 105 -0.19 -3.22 0.81
N THR A 106 -1.39 -2.66 0.81
CA THR A 106 -1.66 -1.25 0.49
C THR A 106 -1.32 -0.30 1.65
N GLY A 107 -0.88 -0.84 2.79
CA GLY A 107 -0.30 -0.08 3.90
C GLY A 107 -1.23 0.13 5.09
N LEU A 108 -2.42 -0.49 5.14
CA LEU A 108 -3.30 -0.38 6.31
C LEU A 108 -2.76 -1.14 7.53
N SER A 109 -3.09 -0.61 8.71
CA SER A 109 -2.73 -1.23 9.98
C SER A 109 -3.59 -2.48 10.25
N LEU A 110 -3.05 -3.45 11.00
CA LEU A 110 -3.83 -4.65 11.38
C LEU A 110 -5.13 -4.30 12.12
N PRO A 111 -5.16 -3.33 13.06
CA PRO A 111 -6.40 -2.91 13.72
C PRO A 111 -7.41 -2.30 12.75
N ALA A 112 -6.98 -1.42 11.84
CA ALA A 112 -7.89 -0.78 10.88
C ALA A 112 -8.54 -1.80 9.92
N ILE A 113 -7.76 -2.78 9.45
CA ILE A 113 -8.30 -3.87 8.64
C ILE A 113 -9.26 -4.71 9.48
N ALA A 114 -8.89 -5.05 10.71
CA ALA A 114 -9.70 -5.90 11.58
C ALA A 114 -11.06 -5.25 11.89
N GLU A 115 -11.07 -3.96 12.19
CA GLU A 115 -12.27 -3.15 12.41
C GLU A 115 -13.21 -3.19 11.20
N HIS A 116 -12.70 -2.91 10.00
CA HIS A 116 -13.52 -2.89 8.78
C HIS A 116 -14.12 -4.26 8.43
N PHE A 117 -13.37 -5.33 8.67
CA PHE A 117 -13.83 -6.70 8.42
C PHE A 117 -14.66 -7.27 9.58
N ASN A 118 -14.88 -6.51 10.66
CA ASN A 118 -15.50 -6.96 11.90
C ASN A 118 -14.86 -8.27 12.43
N LYS A 119 -13.52 -8.26 12.57
CA LYS A 119 -12.69 -9.37 13.07
C LYS A 119 -11.64 -8.87 14.06
N ASP A 120 -10.90 -9.80 14.65
CA ASP A 120 -9.70 -9.50 15.44
C ASP A 120 -8.45 -9.36 14.57
N HIS A 121 -7.48 -8.56 15.01
CA HIS A 121 -6.18 -8.39 14.35
C HIS A 121 -5.42 -9.72 14.15
N GLY A 122 -5.62 -10.71 15.02
CA GLY A 122 -5.09 -12.07 14.85
C GLY A 122 -5.63 -12.80 13.62
N SER A 123 -6.87 -12.51 13.21
CA SER A 123 -7.47 -13.03 11.97
C SER A 123 -6.76 -12.47 10.74
N VAL A 124 -6.36 -11.20 10.77
CA VAL A 124 -5.59 -10.56 9.69
C VAL A 124 -4.19 -11.18 9.58
N ILE A 125 -3.51 -11.42 10.71
CA ILE A 125 -2.21 -12.12 10.73
C ILE A 125 -2.34 -13.53 10.12
N TYR A 126 -3.38 -14.27 10.53
CA TYR A 126 -3.65 -15.59 9.99
C TYR A 126 -3.93 -15.55 8.48
N ALA A 127 -4.70 -14.57 8.01
CA ALA A 127 -4.98 -14.37 6.59
C ALA A 127 -3.68 -14.12 5.79
N VAL A 128 -2.84 -13.18 6.22
CA VAL A 128 -1.55 -12.87 5.57
C VAL A 128 -0.67 -14.11 5.49
N ARG A 129 -0.53 -14.86 6.60
CA ARG A 129 0.26 -16.10 6.62
C ARG A 129 -0.31 -17.15 5.66
N ARG A 130 -1.63 -17.37 5.68
CA ARG A 130 -2.32 -18.34 4.82
C ARG A 130 -2.20 -17.99 3.34
N THR A 131 -2.24 -16.71 2.99
CA THR A 131 -2.05 -16.22 1.62
C THR A 131 -0.61 -16.48 1.16
N ALA A 132 0.38 -16.20 2.01
CA ALA A 132 1.79 -16.45 1.72
C ALA A 132 2.12 -17.95 1.50
N GLU A 133 1.43 -18.84 2.22
CA GLU A 133 1.58 -20.30 2.07
C GLU A 133 0.96 -20.86 0.78
N ARG A 134 0.16 -20.07 0.04
CA ARG A 134 -0.60 -20.53 -1.13
C ARG A 134 -0.37 -19.64 -2.34
N PRO A 135 0.43 -20.09 -3.34
CA PRO A 135 0.78 -19.28 -4.50
C PRO A 135 -0.42 -18.68 -5.24
N ARG A 136 -1.52 -19.42 -5.37
CA ARG A 136 -2.76 -18.92 -6.01
C ARG A 136 -3.40 -17.75 -5.26
N LEU A 137 -3.36 -17.77 -3.92
CA LEU A 137 -3.90 -16.68 -3.12
C LEU A 137 -2.95 -15.49 -3.12
N ALA A 138 -1.64 -15.74 -3.08
CA ALA A 138 -0.62 -14.70 -3.17
C ALA A 138 -0.71 -13.94 -4.51
N ASP A 139 -0.85 -14.64 -5.63
CA ASP A 139 -1.06 -14.01 -6.95
C ASP A 139 -2.36 -13.19 -6.99
N ALA A 140 -3.45 -13.71 -6.44
CA ALA A 140 -4.70 -12.97 -6.35
C ALA A 140 -4.57 -11.72 -5.47
N ALA A 141 -3.91 -11.81 -4.32
CA ALA A 141 -3.67 -10.69 -3.43
C ALA A 141 -2.81 -9.62 -4.12
N ALA A 142 -1.75 -10.01 -4.81
CA ALA A 142 -0.89 -9.07 -5.55
C ALA A 142 -1.69 -8.26 -6.60
N ARG A 143 -2.54 -8.94 -7.39
CA ARG A 143 -3.41 -8.27 -8.39
C ARG A 143 -4.41 -7.32 -7.76
N VAL A 144 -4.98 -7.70 -6.62
CA VAL A 144 -5.93 -6.85 -5.88
C VAL A 144 -5.21 -5.64 -5.27
N SER A 145 -4.03 -5.85 -4.66
CA SER A 145 -3.19 -4.77 -4.13
C SER A 145 -2.82 -3.77 -5.20
N GLU A 146 -2.41 -4.25 -6.38
CA GLU A 146 -2.10 -3.41 -7.54
C GLU A 146 -3.31 -2.62 -8.01
N HIS A 147 -4.48 -3.25 -8.11
CA HIS A 147 -5.73 -2.57 -8.45
C HIS A 147 -6.08 -1.47 -7.43
N VAL A 148 -5.96 -1.78 -6.14
CA VAL A 148 -6.26 -0.84 -5.05
C VAL A 148 -5.31 0.35 -5.09
N ASN A 149 -4.01 0.09 -5.24
CA ASN A 149 -2.99 1.12 -5.34
C ASN A 149 -3.17 1.99 -6.59
N SER A 150 -3.46 1.40 -7.74
CA SER A 150 -3.69 2.14 -8.99
C SER A 150 -4.86 3.11 -8.88
N ARG A 151 -5.97 2.67 -8.29
CA ARG A 151 -7.15 3.52 -8.05
C ARG A 151 -6.89 4.61 -7.03
N TYR A 152 -6.13 4.29 -5.98
CA TYR A 152 -5.71 5.26 -4.98
C TYR A 152 -4.85 6.36 -5.62
N THR A 153 -3.82 5.98 -6.38
CA THR A 153 -2.89 6.93 -7.00
C THR A 153 -3.51 7.73 -8.15
N ALA A 154 -4.48 7.16 -8.88
CA ALA A 154 -5.21 7.90 -9.92
C ALA A 154 -6.04 9.07 -9.34
N ARG A 155 -6.36 9.03 -8.05
CA ARG A 155 -7.13 10.06 -7.34
C ARG A 155 -6.27 11.01 -6.53
N LEU A 156 -4.96 10.78 -6.45
CA LEU A 156 -4.04 11.78 -5.92
C LEU A 156 -3.98 12.95 -6.91
N PRO A 157 -3.94 14.20 -6.41
CA PRO A 157 -3.74 15.34 -7.29
C PRO A 157 -2.44 15.16 -8.07
N ARG A 158 -2.48 15.31 -9.40
CA ARG A 158 -1.27 15.34 -10.22
C ARG A 158 -0.79 16.77 -10.30
N ALA A 159 0.49 16.99 -10.00
CA ALA A 159 1.14 18.30 -10.09
C ALA A 159 1.17 18.90 -11.50
N GLU A 160 0.75 18.16 -12.53
CA GLU A 160 0.76 18.65 -13.90
C GLU A 160 -0.65 18.57 -14.50
N GLU A 161 -1.08 19.71 -15.03
CA GLU A 161 -2.36 19.99 -15.70
C GLU A 161 -3.57 20.21 -14.79
N ASN A 162 -3.65 21.39 -14.16
CA ASN A 162 -4.79 22.29 -14.35
C ASN A 162 -4.60 23.63 -13.64
N GLY A 163 -4.88 24.71 -14.36
CA GLY A 163 -4.85 26.07 -13.84
C GLY A 163 -5.80 26.29 -12.67
N VAL A 164 -5.31 27.05 -11.69
CA VAL A 164 -6.07 27.95 -10.81
C VAL A 164 -7.42 27.41 -10.34
N ASN A 165 -7.42 26.54 -9.32
CA ASN A 165 -8.58 26.39 -8.45
C ASN A 165 -8.45 27.37 -7.27
N LEU A 166 -9.25 28.45 -7.33
CA LEU A 166 -9.19 29.62 -6.45
C LEU A 166 -9.83 29.44 -5.05
N HIS A 167 -10.12 28.21 -4.62
CA HIS A 167 -10.73 27.99 -3.31
C HIS A 167 -9.80 27.19 -2.41
N GLN A 168 -9.26 27.91 -1.42
CA GLN A 168 -8.35 27.47 -0.36
C GLN A 168 -6.92 27.18 -0.82
N GLN A 169 -6.18 28.25 -1.14
CA GLN A 169 -4.72 28.19 -1.03
C GLN A 169 -4.37 27.80 0.43
N PRO A 170 -3.65 26.68 0.66
CA PRO A 170 -3.05 26.45 1.96
C PRO A 170 -2.18 27.67 2.31
N PRO A 171 -2.01 28.00 3.60
CA PRO A 171 -1.17 29.13 3.99
C PRO A 171 0.18 29.01 3.30
N ALA A 172 0.68 30.11 2.73
CA ALA A 172 1.98 30.13 2.07
C ALA A 172 3.01 29.54 3.04
N SER A 173 3.55 28.37 2.71
CA SER A 173 4.55 27.70 3.53
C SER A 173 5.75 28.61 3.65
N THR A 174 6.25 28.79 4.88
CA THR A 174 7.48 29.55 5.16
C THR A 174 8.69 28.61 5.19
N PHE A 175 8.52 27.36 4.75
CA PHE A 175 9.55 26.34 4.77
C PHE A 175 10.57 26.60 3.67
N GLU A 176 11.75 27.07 4.05
CA GLU A 176 12.90 27.21 3.17
C GLU A 176 13.72 25.91 3.20
N PRO A 177 13.93 25.24 2.05
CA PRO A 177 14.70 24.00 2.02
C PRO A 177 16.21 24.27 2.16
N ASP A 178 16.78 23.87 3.30
CA ASP A 178 18.21 24.05 3.60
C ASP A 178 19.12 22.96 2.98
N GLY A 179 18.53 21.89 2.43
CA GLY A 179 19.27 20.72 1.95
C GLY A 179 18.50 19.84 0.96
N PRO A 180 19.17 18.84 0.37
CA PRO A 180 18.59 17.98 -0.66
C PRO A 180 17.41 17.12 -0.14
N VAL A 181 17.42 16.75 1.14
CA VAL A 181 16.30 16.03 1.76
C VAL A 181 15.09 16.96 1.90
N GLU A 182 15.29 18.21 2.30
CA GLU A 182 14.26 19.23 2.37
C GLU A 182 13.69 19.59 0.99
N HIS A 183 14.52 19.63 -0.05
CA HIS A 183 14.03 19.77 -1.42
C HIS A 183 13.12 18.60 -1.82
N ALA A 184 13.44 17.37 -1.42
CA ALA A 184 12.56 16.21 -1.63
C ALA A 184 11.23 16.38 -0.89
N VAL A 185 11.25 16.92 0.34
CA VAL A 185 10.03 17.22 1.12
C VAL A 185 9.17 18.28 0.42
N VAL A 186 9.77 19.38 -0.05
CA VAL A 186 9.04 20.45 -0.76
C VAL A 186 8.42 19.95 -2.05
N ALA A 187 9.20 19.27 -2.89
CA ALA A 187 8.71 18.73 -4.15
C ALA A 187 7.57 17.70 -3.93
N THR A 188 7.71 16.87 -2.89
CA THR A 188 6.66 15.91 -2.55
C THR A 188 5.42 16.57 -1.96
N ALA A 189 5.57 17.60 -1.13
CA ALA A 189 4.43 18.35 -0.58
C ALA A 189 3.60 18.98 -1.72
N ALA A 190 4.26 19.55 -2.72
CA ALA A 190 3.61 20.06 -3.93
C ALA A 190 2.90 18.95 -4.71
N ALA A 191 3.53 17.77 -4.88
CA ALA A 191 2.92 16.66 -5.59
C ALA A 191 1.68 16.05 -4.90
N PHE A 192 1.47 16.32 -3.61
CA PHE A 192 0.33 15.83 -2.83
C PHE A 192 -0.65 16.94 -2.44
N ASP A 193 -0.53 18.15 -3.01
CA ASP A 193 -1.31 19.35 -2.66
C ASP A 193 -1.35 19.62 -1.15
N THR A 194 -0.19 19.54 -0.50
CA THR A 194 -0.03 19.76 0.95
C THR A 194 1.18 20.64 1.24
N THR A 195 1.54 20.79 2.51
CA THR A 195 2.66 21.63 2.96
C THR A 195 3.80 20.80 3.57
N PRO A 196 5.06 21.23 3.43
CA PRO A 196 6.21 20.59 4.09
C PRO A 196 6.00 20.38 5.59
N GLU A 197 5.36 21.32 6.27
CA GLU A 197 5.06 21.27 7.70
C GLU A 197 4.11 20.13 8.06
N VAL A 198 3.15 19.79 7.19
CA VAL A 198 2.26 18.62 7.37
C VAL A 198 3.03 17.32 7.15
N LEU A 199 3.96 17.29 6.18
CA LEU A 199 4.84 16.16 5.94
C LEU A 199 5.82 15.93 7.10
N LEU A 200 6.37 16.97 7.71
CA LEU A 200 7.27 16.83 8.85
C LEU A 200 6.52 16.69 10.18
N GLY A 201 5.25 17.10 10.21
CA GLY A 201 4.42 17.11 11.40
C GLY A 201 3.83 15.76 11.82
N ALA A 202 2.88 15.83 12.75
CA ALA A 202 2.29 14.66 13.40
C ALA A 202 1.09 14.05 12.66
N ASP A 203 0.68 14.58 11.50
CA ASP A 203 -0.51 14.10 10.78
C ASP A 203 -0.37 12.62 10.40
N ARG A 204 -1.32 11.79 10.84
CA ARG A 204 -1.29 10.34 10.60
C ARG A 204 -2.22 9.91 9.48
N SER A 205 -2.78 10.84 8.72
CA SER A 205 -3.55 10.51 7.53
C SER A 205 -2.71 9.67 6.55
N ARG A 206 -3.39 8.80 5.79
CA ARG A 206 -2.73 7.98 4.77
C ARG A 206 -2.03 8.86 3.72
N VAL A 207 -2.65 9.97 3.32
CA VAL A 207 -2.08 10.93 2.36
C VAL A 207 -0.71 11.38 2.87
N SER A 208 -0.66 11.89 4.10
CA SER A 208 0.56 12.44 4.69
C SER A 208 1.60 11.36 4.96
N ALA A 209 1.19 10.14 5.34
CA ALA A 209 2.10 9.01 5.49
C ALA A 209 2.72 8.58 4.14
N ASP A 210 1.94 8.56 3.07
CA ASP A 210 2.40 8.22 1.72
C ASP A 210 3.29 9.32 1.14
N ALA A 211 2.91 10.59 1.31
CA ALA A 211 3.75 11.73 0.94
C ALA A 211 5.11 11.69 1.65
N ARG A 212 5.15 11.45 2.97
CA ARG A 212 6.43 11.25 3.69
C ARG A 212 7.24 10.10 3.13
N ALA A 213 6.59 8.98 2.86
CA ALA A 213 7.30 7.80 2.38
C ALA A 213 7.86 8.03 0.96
N VAL A 214 7.16 8.76 0.10
CA VAL A 214 7.65 9.20 -1.21
C VAL A 214 8.86 10.12 -1.03
N ALA A 215 8.79 11.14 -0.17
CA ALA A 215 9.92 12.05 0.08
C ALA A 215 11.15 11.31 0.63
N MET A 216 10.95 10.41 1.60
CA MET A 216 12.01 9.54 2.15
C MET A 216 12.63 8.65 1.07
N THR A 217 11.81 8.11 0.15
CA THR A 217 12.27 7.25 -0.93
C THR A 217 13.01 8.03 -2.01
N ALA A 218 12.54 9.23 -2.37
CA ALA A 218 13.22 10.12 -3.31
C ALA A 218 14.62 10.51 -2.80
N ALA A 219 14.73 10.92 -1.52
CA ALA A 219 16.01 11.18 -0.87
C ALA A 219 16.92 9.93 -0.82
N ARG A 220 16.32 8.74 -0.64
CA ARG A 220 17.07 7.48 -0.67
C ARG A 220 17.63 7.16 -2.06
N LEU A 221 16.86 7.42 -3.11
CA LEU A 221 17.27 7.23 -4.51
C LEU A 221 18.40 8.19 -4.90
N GLN A 222 18.42 9.40 -4.31
CA GLN A 222 19.55 10.35 -4.38
C GLN A 222 20.78 9.93 -3.56
N GLY A 223 20.78 8.75 -2.95
CA GLY A 223 21.95 8.18 -2.28
C GLY A 223 22.11 8.56 -0.81
N HIS A 224 21.19 9.31 -0.22
CA HIS A 224 21.26 9.64 1.21
C HIS A 224 21.11 8.40 2.10
N SER A 225 21.82 8.42 3.23
CA SER A 225 21.79 7.33 4.21
C SER A 225 20.48 7.33 5.01
N LEU A 226 20.03 6.14 5.47
CA LEU A 226 18.80 6.04 6.28
C LEU A 226 18.85 6.91 7.55
N PRO A 227 19.96 6.96 8.33
CA PRO A 227 20.05 7.85 9.48
C PRO A 227 19.97 9.34 9.10
N THR A 228 20.64 9.75 8.02
CA THR A 228 20.58 11.14 7.54
C THR A 228 19.14 11.53 7.25
N ILE A 229 18.44 10.76 6.42
CA ILE A 229 17.04 11.02 6.07
C ILE A 229 16.18 11.07 7.34
N ALA A 230 16.37 10.12 8.25
CA ALA A 230 15.55 10.02 9.47
C ALA A 230 15.65 11.26 10.37
N THR A 231 16.85 11.85 10.49
CA THR A 231 17.08 13.10 11.22
C THR A 231 16.18 14.24 10.72
N HIS A 232 16.03 14.40 9.40
CA HIS A 232 15.21 15.47 8.82
C HIS A 232 13.71 15.31 9.08
N PHE A 233 13.24 14.08 9.32
CA PHE A 233 11.83 13.80 9.61
C PHE A 233 11.53 13.69 11.12
N ASP A 234 12.53 13.87 12.00
CA ASP A 234 12.43 13.58 13.43
C ASP A 234 11.93 12.13 13.69
N ARG A 235 12.56 11.15 13.02
CA ARG A 235 12.20 9.71 13.10
C ARG A 235 13.42 8.82 13.27
N ASP A 236 13.16 7.54 13.54
CA ASP A 236 14.17 6.49 13.48
C ASP A 236 14.43 6.00 12.05
N HIS A 237 15.68 5.61 11.77
CA HIS A 237 16.10 5.04 10.48
C HIS A 237 15.30 3.80 10.04
N THR A 238 14.70 3.08 10.99
CA THR A 238 13.80 1.96 10.72
C THR A 238 12.50 2.41 10.06
N THR A 239 12.02 3.62 10.34
CA THR A 239 10.85 4.23 9.70
C THR A 239 11.13 4.48 8.23
N VAL A 240 12.31 5.03 7.91
CA VAL A 240 12.75 5.25 6.52
C VAL A 240 12.83 3.91 5.78
N LEU A 241 13.43 2.89 6.39
CA LEU A 241 13.51 1.54 5.81
C LEU A 241 12.14 0.91 5.54
N GLN A 242 11.18 1.10 6.45
CA GLN A 242 9.82 0.61 6.26
C GLN A 242 9.09 1.39 5.17
N ALA A 243 9.28 2.71 5.11
CA ALA A 243 8.74 3.58 4.09
C ALA A 243 9.23 3.17 2.69
N THR A 244 10.53 2.98 2.50
CA THR A 244 11.10 2.61 1.20
C THR A 244 10.58 1.24 0.73
N ARG A 245 10.58 0.23 1.60
CA ARG A 245 10.01 -1.10 1.27
C ARG A 245 8.52 -1.06 0.91
N ARG A 246 7.78 -0.11 1.49
CA ARG A 246 6.36 0.08 1.20
C ARG A 246 6.17 0.73 -0.17
N ILE A 247 6.99 1.73 -0.50
CA ILE A 247 6.95 2.41 -1.79
C ILE A 247 7.40 1.49 -2.93
N GLU A 248 8.42 0.66 -2.72
CA GLU A 248 8.85 -0.39 -3.69
C GLU A 248 7.71 -1.33 -4.12
N LYS A 249 6.73 -1.57 -3.22
CA LYS A 249 5.55 -2.40 -3.50
C LYS A 249 4.38 -1.63 -4.13
N THR A 250 4.56 -0.33 -4.36
CA THR A 250 3.54 0.55 -4.91
C THR A 250 4.11 1.26 -6.14
N PRO A 251 4.10 0.61 -7.33
CA PRO A 251 4.78 1.12 -8.52
C PRO A 251 4.46 2.59 -8.85
N PRO A 252 3.20 3.06 -8.80
CA PRO A 252 2.91 4.47 -9.11
C PRO A 252 3.56 5.47 -8.13
N LEU A 253 3.66 5.12 -6.85
CA LEU A 253 4.31 5.98 -5.85
C LEU A 253 5.84 5.88 -5.95
N HIS A 254 6.37 4.72 -6.34
CA HIS A 254 7.79 4.55 -6.62
C HIS A 254 8.20 5.39 -7.83
N ASP A 255 7.41 5.36 -8.91
CA ASP A 255 7.65 6.16 -10.11
C ASP A 255 7.58 7.66 -9.80
N LEU A 256 6.65 8.09 -8.95
CA LEU A 256 6.59 9.46 -8.45
C LEU A 256 7.84 9.82 -7.64
N ALA A 257 8.29 8.95 -6.73
CA ALA A 257 9.51 9.16 -5.95
C ALA A 257 10.75 9.25 -6.86
N ALA A 258 10.82 8.43 -7.91
CA ALA A 258 11.89 8.45 -8.90
C ALA A 258 11.86 9.73 -9.74
N LYS A 259 10.68 10.19 -10.16
CA LYS A 259 10.52 11.48 -10.85
C LYS A 259 11.01 12.63 -9.97
N ILE A 260 10.51 12.71 -8.73
CA ILE A 260 10.94 13.73 -7.77
C ILE A 260 12.46 13.65 -7.57
N ALA A 261 13.02 12.46 -7.36
CA ALA A 261 14.45 12.30 -7.21
C ALA A 261 15.24 12.85 -8.40
N ALA A 262 14.80 12.58 -9.63
CA ALA A 262 15.47 13.07 -10.85
C ALA A 262 15.42 14.61 -11.00
N ASP A 263 14.39 15.25 -10.46
CA ASP A 263 14.18 16.70 -10.54
C ASP A 263 14.88 17.48 -9.39
N LEU A 264 15.47 16.79 -8.41
CA LEU A 264 16.18 17.43 -7.30
C LEU A 264 17.52 18.01 -7.75
N PRO A 265 17.96 19.14 -7.17
CA PRO A 265 19.26 19.70 -7.47
C PRO A 265 20.37 18.73 -7.07
N ASP A 266 21.24 18.38 -8.04
CA ASP A 266 22.47 17.64 -7.77
C ASP A 266 23.34 18.45 -6.81
N GLN A 267 23.57 17.93 -5.60
CA GLN A 267 24.62 18.49 -4.74
C GLN A 267 25.98 17.99 -5.26
N PRO A 268 26.99 18.85 -5.42
CA PRO A 268 28.33 18.38 -5.73
C PRO A 268 28.78 17.44 -4.60
N ALA A 269 29.19 16.23 -4.97
CA ALA A 269 29.81 15.26 -4.09
C ALA A 269 31.04 15.88 -3.40
N GLY A 270 30.86 16.51 -2.24
CA GLY A 270 31.90 17.36 -1.68
C GLY A 270 31.60 18.05 -0.35
N ALA A 271 30.81 17.45 0.53
CA ALA A 271 30.74 17.86 1.94
C ALA A 271 30.35 16.66 2.81
N GLY A 272 31.28 15.72 2.97
CA GLY A 272 31.02 14.51 3.75
C GLY A 272 31.92 13.31 3.49
N ARG A 273 33.06 13.46 2.81
CA ARG A 273 34.20 12.57 3.04
C ARG A 273 35.01 13.19 4.17
N LEU A 274 34.64 12.88 5.41
CA LEU A 274 35.65 12.80 6.44
C LEU A 274 36.49 11.59 6.08
N ASP A 275 37.71 11.84 5.61
CA ASP A 275 38.79 10.87 5.57
C ASP A 275 38.89 10.26 6.97
N VAL A 276 38.36 9.04 7.15
CA VAL A 276 38.76 8.19 8.26
C VAL A 276 40.07 7.58 7.83
N ASP A 277 41.14 8.32 8.14
CA ASP A 277 42.49 7.83 8.11
C ASP A 277 42.54 6.56 8.97
N GLU A 278 42.92 5.46 8.33
CA GLU A 278 43.13 4.15 8.93
C GLU A 278 44.39 4.24 9.81
N GLN A 279 44.27 4.83 10.99
CA GLN A 279 45.25 4.74 12.06
C GLN A 279 44.68 3.89 13.20
N VAL A 280 45.02 2.61 13.12
CA VAL A 280 44.91 1.62 14.20
C VAL A 280 45.66 2.11 15.44
N PRO A 281 45.03 2.24 16.61
CA PRO A 281 45.73 2.18 17.88
C PRO A 281 45.57 0.77 18.45
N GLU A 282 46.65 -0.01 18.40
CA GLU A 282 46.85 -1.12 19.32
C GLU A 282 46.85 -0.56 20.75
N SER A 283 45.83 -0.89 21.56
CA SER A 283 46.00 -1.26 22.97
C SER A 283 44.67 -1.53 23.67
N GLY A 284 44.43 -2.83 23.90
CA GLY A 284 43.97 -3.38 25.17
C GLY A 284 42.68 -2.86 25.78
N PHE A 285 41.55 -3.51 25.47
CA PHE A 285 40.53 -3.78 26.48
C PHE A 285 40.08 -5.24 26.39
N ARG A 286 40.26 -5.95 27.51
CA ARG A 286 39.87 -7.34 27.74
C ARG A 286 38.34 -7.44 27.78
N SER A 287 37.75 -8.21 26.88
CA SER A 287 36.37 -8.69 27.01
C SER A 287 36.38 -10.06 27.71
N HIS A 288 36.02 -10.06 28.99
CA HIS A 288 35.53 -11.24 29.68
C HIS A 288 34.11 -11.55 29.19
N GLY A 289 33.83 -12.81 28.87
CA GLY A 289 32.48 -13.32 28.68
C GLY A 289 32.24 -13.89 27.30
N LEU A 290 32.61 -15.17 27.13
CA LEU A 290 31.91 -16.20 26.35
C LEU A 290 32.88 -17.35 26.07
N ARG A 291 33.07 -18.23 27.06
CA ARG A 291 33.56 -19.60 26.84
C ARG A 291 33.22 -20.47 28.03
N GLU A 292 31.96 -20.86 28.12
CA GLU A 292 31.54 -22.01 28.92
C GLU A 292 30.17 -22.44 28.44
N GLN A 293 30.16 -23.36 27.46
CA GLN A 293 29.16 -24.43 27.29
C GLN A 293 29.41 -25.14 25.95
N GLN A 294 30.52 -25.88 25.89
CA GLN A 294 30.69 -27.00 24.97
C GLN A 294 31.86 -27.84 25.47
N ARG A 295 31.56 -28.79 26.37
CA ARG A 295 32.22 -30.11 26.49
C ARG A 295 31.71 -30.82 27.75
N ALA A 296 30.74 -31.72 27.54
CA ALA A 296 30.62 -32.96 28.31
C ALA A 296 29.63 -33.88 27.57
N ILE A 297 30.14 -34.59 26.56
CA ILE A 297 29.56 -35.87 26.14
C ILE A 297 30.55 -36.94 26.61
N SER A 298 30.17 -37.69 27.64
CA SER A 298 30.70 -39.02 27.92
C SER A 298 29.55 -39.96 28.25
N VAL A 299 29.31 -40.83 27.27
CA VAL A 299 28.70 -42.16 27.23
C VAL A 299 28.64 -42.91 28.57
N ALA A 300 27.47 -43.49 28.90
CA ALA A 300 27.23 -44.93 29.15
C ALA A 300 26.08 -45.16 30.16
N GLY A 301 25.19 -46.11 29.87
CA GLY A 301 24.50 -46.87 30.92
C GLY A 301 22.97 -46.96 30.84
N GLU A 302 22.50 -48.03 30.18
CA GLU A 302 21.38 -48.89 30.60
C GLU A 302 19.91 -48.41 30.49
N ARG A 303 19.16 -49.22 29.72
CA ARG A 303 17.69 -49.24 29.61
C ARG A 303 17.08 -49.86 30.88
N PRO A 304 15.82 -49.51 31.19
CA PRO A 304 14.85 -50.59 31.37
C PRO A 304 13.56 -50.41 30.57
N GLN A 305 13.08 -51.58 30.16
CA GLN A 305 11.91 -51.90 29.36
C GLN A 305 10.60 -51.38 29.97
N LEU A 306 9.75 -50.76 29.16
CA LEU A 306 8.33 -50.57 29.49
C LEU A 306 7.48 -51.54 28.66
N ARG A 307 6.82 -52.44 29.39
CA ARG A 307 5.85 -53.42 28.90
C ARG A 307 4.65 -52.72 28.26
N VAL A 308 4.30 -53.18 27.07
CA VAL A 308 2.98 -52.97 26.47
C VAL A 308 1.99 -53.93 27.14
N ALA A 309 0.93 -53.39 27.74
CA ALA A 309 -0.28 -54.15 28.07
C ALA A 309 -1.34 -53.84 27.01
N ARG A 310 -2.05 -54.91 26.62
CA ARG A 310 -3.05 -55.01 25.56
C ARG A 310 -4.23 -54.07 25.73
#